data_AF-A0A1H5TZ19-F1
#
_entry.id   AF-A0A1H5TZ19-F1
#
_cell.length_a   1.000
_cell.length_b   1.000
_cell.length_c   1.000
_cell.angle_alpha   90.00
_cell.angle_beta   90.00
_cell.angle_gamma   90.00
#
_symmetry.space_group_name_H-M   'P 1'
#
loop_
_entity.id
_entity.type
_entity.pdbx_description
1 polymer ?
#
loop_
_entity_poly.entity_id
_entity_poly.type
_entity_poly.pdbx_seq_one_letter_code
_entity_poly.pdbx_strand_id
1 'polypeptide(L)'
;MVFIAPCDVQLDMDDKTMVQPDVMIICQKDKIVKKNIFGCPDFIVEVLSSTTRKKDMSLKLVKYENAGVKEYWMVDPDKLKIIVYDFAHDFDVSIYGFEDKVPVGLYDGKLQIDFKPILDEIEFLL
;
A
#
# COMPACT_ATOMS: atom_id res chain seq x y z
N MET A 1 10.76 -8.46 0.73
CA MET A 1 11.05 -7.92 2.08
C MET A 1 9.97 -6.91 2.40
N VAL A 2 9.49 -6.90 3.64
CA VAL A 2 8.48 -5.95 4.11
C VAL A 2 9.19 -4.76 4.77
N PHE A 3 8.75 -3.54 4.46
CA PHE A 3 9.18 -2.32 5.11
C PHE A 3 7.96 -1.55 5.62
N ILE A 4 8.16 -0.81 6.71
CA ILE A 4 7.19 0.12 7.28
C ILE A 4 7.80 1.51 7.33
N ALA A 5 6.97 2.54 7.27
CA ALA A 5 7.43 3.92 7.42
C ALA A 5 8.18 4.13 8.76
N PRO A 6 9.17 5.05 8.81
CA PRO A 6 9.66 5.86 7.70
C PRO A 6 10.64 5.07 6.80
N CYS A 7 10.37 5.06 5.50
CA CYS A 7 11.27 4.51 4.49
C CYS A 7 11.14 5.34 3.20
N ASP A 8 12.23 5.95 2.79
CA ASP A 8 12.29 6.81 1.62
C ASP A 8 12.28 5.96 0.34
N VAL A 9 11.33 6.22 -0.55
CA VAL A 9 11.19 5.55 -1.85
C VAL A 9 11.36 6.57 -2.97
N GLN A 10 12.39 6.37 -3.79
CA GLN A 10 12.61 7.11 -5.02
C GLN A 10 12.01 6.35 -6.19
N LEU A 11 10.73 6.60 -6.49
CA LEU A 11 9.96 5.83 -7.48
C LEU A 11 10.58 5.87 -8.88
N ASP A 12 10.84 7.09 -9.37
CA ASP A 12 11.20 7.36 -10.77
C ASP A 12 12.71 7.22 -11.04
N MET A 13 13.51 6.94 -10.00
CA MET A 13 14.97 6.91 -10.05
C MET A 13 15.60 8.17 -10.68
N ASP A 14 14.95 9.34 -10.53
CA ASP A 14 15.30 10.60 -11.21
C ASP A 14 15.77 11.73 -10.28
N ASP A 15 16.05 11.39 -9.01
CA ASP A 15 16.43 12.25 -7.88
C ASP A 15 15.44 13.39 -7.54
N LYS A 16 14.20 13.33 -8.04
CA LYS A 16 13.21 14.41 -7.86
C LYS A 16 12.00 13.99 -7.02
N THR A 17 11.50 12.78 -7.21
CA THR A 17 10.32 12.28 -6.50
C THR A 17 10.71 11.35 -5.37
N MET A 18 10.53 11.81 -4.14
CA MET A 18 10.55 10.96 -2.94
C MET A 18 9.16 10.80 -2.36
N VAL A 19 8.81 9.58 -1.97
CA VAL A 19 7.60 9.26 -1.21
C VAL A 19 7.94 8.39 -0.01
N GLN A 20 7.08 8.38 1.00
CA GLN A 20 7.17 7.51 2.16
C GLN A 20 5.82 6.80 2.35
N PRO A 21 5.64 5.62 1.74
CA PRO A 21 4.46 4.78 1.99
C PRO A 21 4.50 4.13 3.37
N ASP A 22 3.33 3.84 3.94
CA ASP A 22 3.21 3.29 5.30
C ASP A 22 3.69 1.84 5.39
N VAL A 23 3.33 1.00 4.41
CA VAL A 23 3.81 -0.38 4.28
C VAL A 23 4.14 -0.67 2.83
N MET A 24 5.22 -1.42 2.61
CA MET A 24 5.62 -1.83 1.26
C MET A 24 6.26 -3.21 1.22
N ILE A 25 6.11 -3.90 0.09
CA ILE A 25 6.85 -5.14 -0.22
C ILE A 25 7.79 -4.88 -1.39
N ILE A 26 9.06 -5.20 -1.18
CA ILE A 26 10.12 -5.13 -2.18
C ILE A 26 10.60 -6.56 -2.49
N CYS A 27 10.35 -7.06 -3.70
CA CYS A 27 10.76 -8.41 -4.10
C CYS A 27 12.21 -8.45 -4.61
N GLN A 28 12.66 -7.37 -5.26
CA GLN A 28 14.00 -7.25 -5.84
C GLN A 28 14.96 -6.56 -4.86
N LYS A 29 15.95 -7.30 -4.32
CA LYS A 29 16.82 -6.82 -3.23
C LYS A 29 17.78 -5.71 -3.64
N ASP A 30 18.14 -5.64 -4.91
CA ASP A 30 19.01 -4.62 -5.50
C ASP A 30 18.39 -3.22 -5.48
N LYS A 31 17.05 -3.10 -5.38
CA LYS A 31 16.35 -1.84 -5.13
C LYS A 31 16.61 -1.26 -3.73
N ILE A 32 17.13 -2.07 -2.80
CA ILE A 32 17.31 -1.70 -1.40
C ILE A 32 18.74 -1.19 -1.21
N VAL A 33 18.89 0.11 -0.97
CA VAL A 33 20.19 0.75 -0.72
C VAL A 33 20.17 1.36 0.68
N LYS A 34 20.90 0.72 1.59
CA LYS A 34 20.88 1.03 3.04
C LYS A 34 19.46 0.89 3.62
N LYS A 35 18.77 2.02 3.85
CA LYS A 35 17.41 2.09 4.39
C LYS A 35 16.40 2.71 3.40
N ASN A 36 16.85 2.99 2.18
CA ASN A 36 16.04 3.63 1.15
C ASN A 36 15.79 2.65 0.01
N ILE A 37 14.69 2.88 -0.70
CA ILE A 37 14.29 2.13 -1.86
C ILE A 37 14.48 2.99 -3.11
N PHE A 38 15.19 2.44 -4.09
CA PHE A 38 15.38 3.06 -5.40
C PHE A 38 14.64 2.22 -6.45
N GLY A 39 13.61 2.82 -7.06
CA GLY A 39 12.64 2.14 -7.91
C GLY A 39 11.33 1.82 -7.21
N CYS A 40 10.36 1.32 -7.98
CA CYS A 40 9.01 1.04 -7.47
C CYS A 40 8.97 -0.19 -6.53
N PRO A 41 8.26 -0.10 -5.40
CA PRO A 41 7.81 -1.26 -4.64
C PRO A 41 6.87 -2.14 -5.45
N ASP A 42 6.84 -3.44 -5.14
CA ASP A 42 5.89 -4.37 -5.78
C ASP A 42 4.48 -4.19 -5.20
N PHE A 43 4.36 -3.93 -3.90
CA PHE A 43 3.10 -3.73 -3.19
C PHE A 43 3.22 -2.55 -2.23
N ILE A 44 2.15 -1.75 -2.10
CA ILE A 44 2.09 -0.59 -1.21
C ILE A 44 0.75 -0.56 -0.46
N VAL A 45 0.78 -0.21 0.83
CA VAL A 45 -0.38 0.21 1.61
C VAL A 45 -0.20 1.64 2.08
N GLU A 46 -1.27 2.42 2.01
CA GLU A 46 -1.41 3.72 2.67
C GLU A 46 -2.57 3.65 3.65
N VAL A 47 -2.33 4.05 4.90
CA VAL A 47 -3.36 4.21 5.93
C VAL A 47 -3.87 5.64 5.85
N LEU A 48 -5.11 5.80 5.39
CA LEU A 48 -5.67 7.12 5.15
C LEU A 48 -5.85 7.88 6.45
N SER A 49 -5.41 9.15 6.44
CA SER A 49 -5.65 10.11 7.50
C SER A 49 -6.31 11.37 6.95
N SER A 50 -6.91 12.18 7.82
CA SER A 50 -7.53 13.46 7.40
C SER A 50 -6.58 14.40 6.65
N THR A 51 -5.27 14.32 6.91
CA THR A 51 -4.25 15.21 6.31
C THR A 51 -3.67 14.67 5.00
N THR A 52 -3.59 13.36 4.83
CA THR A 52 -2.95 12.72 3.66
C THR A 52 -3.96 12.18 2.64
N ARG A 53 -5.20 11.91 3.04
CA ARG A 53 -6.26 11.26 2.24
C ARG A 53 -6.36 11.78 0.81
N LYS A 54 -6.37 13.11 0.62
CA LYS A 54 -6.47 13.68 -0.73
C LYS A 54 -5.30 13.27 -1.61
N LYS A 55 -4.07 13.28 -1.09
CA LYS A 55 -2.86 12.89 -1.83
C LYS A 55 -2.88 11.39 -2.12
N ASP A 56 -3.21 10.57 -1.13
CA ASP A 56 -3.21 9.10 -1.23
C ASP A 56 -4.24 8.61 -2.26
N MET A 57 -5.44 9.21 -2.25
CA MET A 57 -6.53 8.86 -3.17
C MET A 57 -6.42 9.45 -4.58
N SER A 58 -5.46 10.34 -4.85
CA SER A 58 -5.33 10.98 -6.17
C SER A 58 -3.89 10.99 -6.68
N LEU A 59 -3.04 11.87 -6.15
CA LEU A 59 -1.68 12.06 -6.64
C LEU A 59 -0.83 10.78 -6.51
N LYS A 60 -0.88 10.12 -5.35
CA LYS A 60 -0.09 8.90 -5.11
C LYS A 60 -0.63 7.73 -5.92
N LEU A 61 -1.95 7.57 -6.01
CA LEU A 61 -2.58 6.55 -6.85
C LEU A 61 -2.01 6.58 -8.28
N VAL A 62 -2.09 7.74 -8.93
CA VAL A 62 -1.57 7.92 -10.31
C VAL A 62 -0.06 7.73 -10.38
N LYS A 63 0.70 8.19 -9.37
CA LYS A 63 2.16 7.99 -9.34
C LYS A 63 2.55 6.53 -9.19
N TYR A 64 1.89 5.78 -8.30
CA TYR A 64 2.20 4.37 -8.07
C TYR A 64 1.84 3.51 -9.28
N GLU A 65 0.69 3.78 -9.90
CA GLU A 65 0.29 3.17 -11.16
C GLU A 65 1.35 3.41 -12.25
N ASN A 66 1.71 4.68 -12.50
CA ASN A 66 2.69 5.03 -13.53
C ASN A 66 4.11 4.49 -13.25
N ALA A 67 4.48 4.35 -11.97
CA ALA A 67 5.77 3.79 -11.57
C ALA A 67 5.82 2.25 -11.70
N GLY A 68 4.70 1.58 -11.99
CA GLY A 68 4.63 0.13 -12.13
C GLY A 68 4.58 -0.63 -10.81
N VAL A 69 4.02 -0.01 -9.76
CA VAL A 69 3.57 -0.77 -8.57
C VAL A 69 2.56 -1.82 -9.04
N LYS A 70 2.59 -3.03 -8.48
CA LYS A 70 1.70 -4.11 -8.92
C LYS A 70 0.37 -4.09 -8.18
N GLU A 71 0.40 -3.70 -6.92
CA GLU A 71 -0.79 -3.70 -6.07
C GLU A 71 -0.72 -2.57 -5.04
N TYR A 72 -1.81 -1.80 -4.93
CA TYR A 72 -1.90 -0.62 -4.08
C TYR A 72 -3.16 -0.63 -3.24
N TRP A 73 -2.99 -0.58 -1.92
CA TRP A 73 -4.06 -0.64 -0.94
C TRP A 73 -4.21 0.70 -0.23
N MET A 74 -5.45 1.14 -0.07
CA MET A 74 -5.82 2.24 0.80
C MET A 74 -6.69 1.72 1.94
N VAL A 75 -6.19 1.81 3.16
CA VAL A 75 -6.91 1.41 4.38
C VAL A 75 -7.51 2.67 5.01
N ASP A 76 -8.83 2.72 5.10
CA ASP A 76 -9.59 3.84 5.65
C ASP A 76 -10.20 3.46 7.01
N PRO A 77 -9.50 3.70 8.13
CA PRO A 77 -9.99 3.35 9.46
C PRO A 77 -11.24 4.15 9.85
N ASP A 78 -11.38 5.40 9.37
CA ASP A 78 -12.57 6.23 9.67
C ASP A 78 -13.85 5.62 9.08
N LYS A 79 -13.72 4.91 7.95
CA LYS A 79 -14.84 4.31 7.22
C LYS A 79 -14.90 2.79 7.33
N LEU A 80 -13.92 2.18 8.01
CA LEU A 80 -13.72 0.74 8.11
C LEU A 80 -13.71 0.05 6.73
N LYS A 81 -12.96 0.62 5.78
CA LYS A 81 -12.85 0.10 4.41
C LYS A 81 -11.42 -0.10 3.96
N ILE A 82 -11.21 -1.10 3.13
CA ILE A 82 -9.97 -1.33 2.39
C ILE A 82 -10.30 -1.24 0.91
N ILE A 83 -9.61 -0.37 0.18
CA ILE A 83 -9.71 -0.24 -1.27
C ILE A 83 -8.44 -0.82 -1.87
N VAL A 84 -8.59 -1.86 -2.69
CA VAL A 84 -7.49 -2.59 -3.33
C VAL A 84 -7.51 -2.29 -4.82
N TYR A 85 -6.39 -1.78 -5.32
CA TYR A 85 -6.09 -1.67 -6.75
C TYR A 85 -5.09 -2.77 -7.11
N ASP A 86 -5.51 -3.71 -7.95
CA ASP A 86 -4.61 -4.70 -8.55
C ASP A 86 -4.20 -4.24 -9.96
N PHE A 87 -3.05 -3.58 -10.05
CA PHE A 87 -2.52 -3.09 -11.32
C PHE A 87 -1.92 -4.22 -12.17
N ALA A 88 -1.66 -5.40 -11.59
CA ALA A 88 -1.06 -6.53 -12.30
C ALA A 88 -2.09 -7.42 -13.00
N HIS A 89 -3.34 -7.44 -12.53
CA HIS A 89 -4.43 -8.25 -13.08
C HIS A 89 -5.60 -7.37 -13.53
N ASP A 90 -5.59 -6.95 -14.79
CA ASP A 90 -6.67 -6.22 -15.49
C ASP A 90 -7.17 -4.91 -14.84
N PHE A 91 -6.42 -4.33 -13.89
CA PHE A 91 -6.78 -3.10 -13.18
C PHE A 91 -8.09 -3.22 -12.38
N ASP A 92 -8.32 -4.37 -11.77
CA ASP A 92 -9.48 -4.58 -10.92
C ASP A 92 -9.41 -3.75 -9.63
N VAL A 93 -10.54 -3.12 -9.28
CA VAL A 93 -10.72 -2.40 -8.02
C VAL A 93 -11.68 -3.18 -7.14
N SER A 94 -11.20 -3.59 -5.98
CA SER A 94 -12.00 -4.28 -4.97
C SER A 94 -12.15 -3.43 -3.71
N ILE A 95 -13.30 -3.53 -3.05
CA ILE A 95 -13.56 -2.85 -1.78
C ILE A 95 -13.97 -3.90 -0.75
N TYR A 96 -13.27 -3.92 0.37
CA TYR A 96 -13.48 -4.81 1.50
C TYR A 96 -13.77 -4.03 2.77
N GLY A 97 -14.38 -4.69 3.76
CA GLY A 97 -14.52 -4.22 5.13
C GLY A 97 -13.46 -4.81 6.05
N PHE A 98 -13.39 -4.32 7.29
CA PHE A 98 -12.42 -4.81 8.27
C PHE A 98 -12.78 -6.19 8.85
N GLU A 99 -13.98 -6.73 8.58
CA GLU A 99 -14.32 -8.11 8.93
C GLU A 99 -13.85 -9.13 7.88
N ASP A 100 -13.36 -8.65 6.72
CA ASP A 100 -12.93 -9.51 5.63
C ASP A 100 -11.48 -9.98 5.79
N LYS A 101 -11.19 -11.12 5.17
CA LYS A 101 -9.82 -11.55 4.86
C LYS A 101 -9.49 -11.12 3.44
N VAL A 102 -8.62 -10.13 3.31
CA VAL A 102 -8.32 -9.49 2.03
C VAL A 102 -7.19 -10.25 1.33
N PRO A 103 -7.42 -10.83 0.13
CA PRO A 103 -6.39 -11.55 -0.60
C PRO A 103 -5.35 -10.58 -1.18
N VAL A 104 -4.08 -10.94 -1.06
CA VAL A 104 -2.97 -10.19 -1.66
C VAL A 104 -2.72 -10.71 -3.07
N GLY A 105 -3.05 -9.90 -4.08
CA GLY A 105 -2.92 -10.21 -5.50
C GLY A 105 -1.48 -10.54 -5.92
N LEU A 106 -0.49 -9.88 -5.32
CA LEU A 106 0.94 -10.14 -5.54
C LEU A 106 1.33 -11.62 -5.29
N TYR A 107 0.54 -12.36 -4.51
CA TYR A 107 0.75 -13.77 -4.19
C TYR A 107 -0.37 -14.68 -4.71
N ASP A 108 -1.05 -14.29 -5.80
CA ASP A 108 -2.18 -15.01 -6.39
C ASP A 108 -3.32 -15.29 -5.38
N GLY A 109 -3.51 -14.39 -4.40
CA GLY A 109 -4.49 -14.57 -3.33
C GLY A 109 -4.19 -15.70 -2.34
N LYS A 110 -3.03 -16.37 -2.44
CA LYS A 110 -2.60 -17.42 -1.50
C LYS A 110 -2.25 -16.85 -0.12
N LEU A 111 -1.84 -15.58 -0.09
CA LEU A 111 -1.71 -14.79 1.13
C LEU A 111 -2.98 -13.98 1.32
N GLN A 112 -3.54 -13.98 2.54
CA GLN A 112 -4.68 -13.15 2.92
C GLN A 112 -4.35 -12.41 4.21
N ILE A 113 -4.78 -11.15 4.30
CA ILE A 113 -4.64 -10.31 5.48
C ILE A 113 -5.98 -10.23 6.20
N ASP A 114 -6.01 -10.69 7.45
CA ASP A 114 -7.19 -10.62 8.32
C ASP A 114 -7.20 -9.26 9.03
N PHE A 115 -8.22 -8.43 8.74
CA PHE A 115 -8.37 -7.12 9.36
C PHE A 115 -9.19 -7.15 10.65
N LYS A 116 -9.82 -8.28 11.01
CA LYS A 116 -10.66 -8.38 12.22
C LYS A 116 -9.88 -8.01 13.49
N PRO A 117 -8.60 -8.43 13.67
CA PRO A 117 -7.83 -8.02 14.85
C PRO A 117 -7.60 -6.50 14.94
N ILE A 118 -7.53 -5.80 13.80
CA ILE A 118 -7.38 -4.34 13.78
C ILE A 118 -8.71 -3.67 14.15
N LEU A 119 -9.84 -4.22 13.67
CA LEU A 119 -11.16 -3.76 14.07
C LEU A 119 -11.37 -3.89 15.59
N ASP A 120 -11.02 -5.04 16.15
CA ASP A 120 -11.15 -5.30 17.59
C ASP A 120 -10.35 -4.27 18.42
N GLU A 121 -9.14 -3.92 17.99
CA GLU A 121 -8.31 -2.91 18.65
C GLU A 121 -8.92 -1.50 18.54
N ILE A 122 -9.44 -1.12 17.36
CA ILE A 122 -10.09 0.17 17.17
C ILE A 122 -11.34 0.29 18.06
N GLU A 123 -12.16 -0.76 18.11
CA GLU A 123 -13.36 -0.82 18.95
C GLU A 123 -13.02 -0.79 20.45
N PHE A 124 -11.91 -1.41 20.87
CA PHE A 124 -11.44 -1.36 22.25
C PHE A 124 -11.02 0.06 22.70
N LEU A 125 -10.52 0.88 21.76
CA LEU A 125 -10.02 2.23 22.05
C LEU A 125 -11.12 3.32 22.04
N LEU A 126 -12.36 2.98 21.65
CA LEU A 126 -13.52 3.88 21.58
C LEU A 126 -14.46 3.71 22.79
#